data_AF-A0A2S9DQI5-F1
#
_entry.id   AF-A0A2S9DQI5-F1
#
_cell.length_a   1.000
_cell.length_b   1.000
_cell.length_c   1.000
_cell.angle_alpha   90.00
_cell.angle_beta   90.00
_cell.angle_gamma   90.00
#
_symmetry.space_group_name_H-M   'P 1'
#
loop_
_entity.id
_entity.type
_entity.pdbx_description
1 polymer ?
#
loop_
_entity_poly.entity_id
_entity_poly.type
_entity_poly.pdbx_seq_one_letter_code
_entity_poly.pdbx_strand_id
1 'polypeptide(L)'
;MSSTTPAARPRKFGGTPAQIRSAAIFYKVFAYATGVMLLLLVAEMIFKYFWQLELFVGGELLGGTANTISMLNRAEISGGVNISLGILIVHGWMYVVYLFADFRLWSLMRWPFSRFITIALGGVIPLLSFFTERTVHAEVDAELAAHPKAAKRY
;
A
#
# COMPACT_ATOMS: atom_id res chain seq x y z
N MET A 1 1.84 -11.91 49.73
CA MET A 1 0.82 -11.82 48.67
C MET A 1 1.49 -12.21 47.36
N SER A 2 1.27 -13.44 46.89
CA SER A 2 1.87 -13.93 45.65
C SER A 2 1.10 -13.36 44.46
N SER A 3 1.73 -12.51 43.66
CA SER A 3 1.17 -12.01 42.41
C SER A 3 1.22 -13.11 41.36
N THR A 4 0.10 -13.80 41.16
CA THR A 4 -0.06 -14.73 40.03
C THR A 4 -0.22 -13.91 38.76
N THR A 5 0.87 -13.70 38.01
CA THR A 5 0.80 -13.16 36.65
C THR A 5 -0.05 -14.10 35.80
N PRO A 6 -1.16 -13.65 35.19
CA PRO A 6 -1.97 -14.50 34.33
C PRO A 6 -1.12 -14.97 33.15
N ALA A 7 -0.96 -16.29 33.00
CA ALA A 7 -0.26 -16.86 31.84
C ALA A 7 -0.97 -16.41 30.55
N ALA A 8 -0.22 -15.77 29.65
CA ALA A 8 -0.74 -15.25 28.39
C ALA A 8 -1.42 -16.38 27.59
N ARG A 9 -2.70 -16.18 27.26
CA ARG A 9 -3.51 -17.16 26.54
C ARG A 9 -2.84 -17.45 25.18
N PRO A 10 -2.59 -18.73 24.81
CA PRO A 10 -1.92 -19.05 23.55
C PRO A 10 -2.76 -18.54 22.37
N ARG A 11 -2.18 -17.65 21.56
CA ARG A 11 -2.84 -17.10 20.37
C ARG A 11 -2.95 -18.22 19.33
N LYS A 12 -4.17 -18.47 18.85
CA LYS A 12 -4.43 -19.46 17.79
C LYS A 12 -4.37 -18.72 16.45
N PHE A 13 -3.41 -19.06 15.59
CA PHE A 13 -3.38 -18.52 14.23
C PHE A 13 -4.37 -19.26 13.32
N GLY A 14 -4.82 -18.59 12.25
CA GLY A 14 -5.76 -19.13 11.26
C GLY A 14 -5.13 -20.01 10.19
N GLY A 15 -3.79 -20.10 10.13
CA GLY A 15 -3.06 -20.89 9.14
C GLY A 15 -1.65 -21.26 9.56
N THR A 16 -0.91 -21.92 8.67
CA THR A 16 0.48 -22.34 8.90
C THR A 16 1.44 -21.13 8.91
N PRO A 17 2.61 -21.24 9.58
CA PRO A 17 3.62 -20.19 9.55
C PRO A 17 4.06 -19.78 8.13
N ALA A 18 4.12 -20.75 7.21
CA ALA A 18 4.45 -20.51 5.80
C ALA A 18 3.38 -19.66 5.09
N GLN A 19 2.09 -19.93 5.35
CA GLN A 19 0.98 -19.13 4.81
C GLN A 19 0.97 -17.70 5.34
N ILE A 20 1.29 -17.50 6.62
CA ILE A 20 1.40 -16.17 7.25
C ILE A 20 2.55 -15.38 6.62
N ARG A 21 3.74 -16.00 6.48
CA ARG A 21 4.89 -15.36 5.84
C ARG A 21 4.61 -14.99 4.38
N SER A 22 3.98 -15.89 3.62
CA SER A 22 3.58 -15.61 2.24
C SER A 22 2.59 -14.45 2.15
N ALA A 23 1.60 -14.39 3.04
CA ALA A 23 0.66 -13.28 3.10
C ALA A 23 1.34 -11.96 3.49
N ALA A 24 2.30 -11.98 4.41
CA ALA A 24 3.07 -10.82 4.82
C ALA A 24 3.96 -10.27 3.69
N ILE A 25 4.61 -11.15 2.91
CA ILE A 25 5.40 -10.74 1.74
C ILE A 25 4.49 -10.13 0.65
N PHE A 26 3.35 -10.76 0.39
CA PHE A 26 2.38 -10.25 -0.57
C PHE A 26 1.88 -8.86 -0.15
N TYR A 27 1.47 -8.71 1.12
CA TYR A 27 1.12 -7.42 1.72
C TYR A 27 2.22 -6.36 1.53
N LYS A 28 3.46 -6.70 1.87
CA LYS A 28 4.62 -5.80 1.74
C LYS A 28 4.77 -5.26 0.32
N VAL A 29 4.75 -6.14 -0.69
CA VAL A 29 4.93 -5.73 -2.09
C VAL A 29 3.85 -4.71 -2.50
N PHE A 30 2.58 -4.99 -2.17
CA PHE A 30 1.48 -4.08 -2.50
C PHE A 30 1.49 -2.80 -1.67
N ALA A 31 1.89 -2.84 -0.41
CA ALA A 31 2.07 -1.66 0.44
C ALA A 31 3.11 -0.69 -0.15
N TYR A 32 4.27 -1.22 -0.58
CA TYR A 32 5.30 -0.41 -1.23
C TYR A 32 4.86 0.12 -2.59
N ALA A 33 4.25 -0.73 -3.43
CA ALA A 33 3.78 -0.31 -4.74
C ALA A 33 2.74 0.81 -4.64
N THR A 34 1.73 0.65 -3.79
CA THR A 34 0.69 1.66 -3.58
C THR A 34 1.24 2.94 -2.95
N GLY A 35 2.14 2.82 -1.96
CA GLY A 35 2.78 3.96 -1.32
C GLY A 35 3.64 4.79 -2.28
N VAL A 36 4.44 4.15 -3.13
CA VAL A 36 5.25 4.84 -4.15
C VAL A 36 4.35 5.57 -5.15
N MET A 37 3.28 4.92 -5.61
CA MET A 37 2.34 5.57 -6.54
C MET A 37 1.61 6.77 -5.91
N LEU A 38 1.22 6.68 -4.64
CA LEU A 38 0.66 7.83 -3.93
C LEU A 38 1.66 8.99 -3.86
N LEU A 39 2.93 8.70 -3.59
CA LEU A 39 3.95 9.74 -3.58
C LEU A 39 4.16 10.39 -4.95
N LEU A 40 4.10 9.59 -6.03
CA LEU A 40 4.14 10.14 -7.40
C LEU A 40 2.93 11.04 -7.67
N LEU A 41 1.71 10.62 -7.30
CA LEU A 41 0.51 11.45 -7.45
C LEU A 41 0.58 12.74 -6.63
N VAL A 42 1.09 12.67 -5.40
CA VAL A 42 1.28 13.86 -4.56
C VAL A 42 2.32 14.80 -5.16
N ALA A 43 3.43 14.26 -5.68
CA ALA A 43 4.45 15.05 -6.37
C ALA A 43 3.84 15.73 -7.60
N GLU A 44 3.11 15.01 -8.45
CA GLU A 44 2.41 15.57 -9.60
C GLU A 44 1.38 16.63 -9.21
N MET A 45 0.69 16.47 -8.08
CA MET A 45 -0.25 17.47 -7.57
C MET A 45 0.45 18.75 -7.12
N ILE A 46 1.66 18.65 -6.55
CA ILE A 46 2.49 19.83 -6.24
C ILE A 46 2.86 20.57 -7.54
N PHE A 47 3.37 19.86 -8.56
CA PHE A 47 3.71 20.50 -9.84
C PHE A 47 2.50 21.11 -10.54
N LYS A 48 1.36 20.41 -10.52
CA LYS A 48 0.10 20.90 -11.08
C LYS A 48 -0.41 22.12 -10.33
N TYR A 49 -0.30 22.18 -9.01
CA TYR A 49 -0.88 23.30 -8.26
C TYR A 49 0.02 24.54 -8.27
N PHE A 50 1.33 24.36 -8.10
CA PHE A 50 2.29 25.47 -8.05
C PHE A 50 2.67 26.01 -9.43
N TRP A 51 2.91 25.13 -10.40
CA TRP A 51 3.39 25.49 -11.74
C TRP A 51 2.36 25.26 -12.86
N GLN A 52 1.17 24.72 -12.54
CA GLN A 52 0.13 24.42 -13.53
C GLN A 52 0.62 23.50 -14.67
N LEU A 53 1.60 22.65 -14.35
CA LEU A 53 2.18 21.68 -15.29
C LEU A 53 1.52 20.31 -15.09
N GLU A 54 1.09 19.70 -16.20
CA GLU A 54 0.58 18.34 -16.24
C GLU A 54 1.45 17.48 -17.16
N LEU A 55 1.63 16.21 -16.79
CA LEU A 55 2.32 15.23 -17.61
C LEU A 55 1.37 14.65 -18.65
N PHE A 56 1.74 14.78 -19.92
CA PHE A 56 1.02 14.26 -21.07
C PHE A 56 1.88 13.30 -21.89
N VAL A 57 1.24 12.27 -22.43
CA VAL A 57 1.79 11.41 -23.48
C VAL A 57 0.91 11.54 -24.73
N GLY A 58 1.52 11.80 -25.88
CA GLY A 58 0.82 12.05 -27.13
C GLY A 58 0.16 13.43 -27.22
N GLY A 59 -0.58 13.66 -28.30
CA GLY A 59 -1.29 14.92 -28.56
C GLY A 59 -0.51 15.86 -29.49
N GLU A 60 -1.06 17.03 -29.76
CA GLU A 60 -0.44 18.06 -30.58
C GLU A 60 -0.36 19.36 -29.78
N LEU A 61 0.78 20.04 -29.83
CA LEU A 61 0.89 21.39 -29.29
C LEU A 61 -0.01 22.33 -30.11
N LEU A 62 -0.39 23.47 -29.52
CA LEU A 62 -1.17 24.50 -30.23
C LEU A 62 -0.54 24.97 -31.57
N GLY A 63 0.78 24.80 -31.72
CA GLY A 63 1.51 25.07 -32.97
C GLY A 63 1.44 23.97 -34.03
N GLY A 64 0.67 22.90 -33.82
CA GLY A 64 0.54 21.76 -34.74
C GLY A 64 1.68 20.75 -34.67
N THR A 65 2.62 20.92 -33.73
CA THR A 65 3.73 19.97 -33.53
C THR A 65 3.25 18.77 -32.73
N ALA A 66 3.44 17.56 -33.25
CA ALA A 66 3.13 16.33 -32.52
C ALA A 66 3.98 16.21 -31.25
N ASN A 67 3.33 15.83 -30.15
CA ASN A 67 3.96 15.59 -28.87
C ASN A 67 4.06 14.08 -28.57
N THR A 68 5.16 13.66 -27.97
CA THR A 68 5.36 12.27 -27.51
C THR A 68 5.26 12.15 -26.01
N ILE A 69 6.12 12.83 -25.25
CA ILE A 69 6.03 12.97 -23.79
C ILE A 69 6.33 14.44 -23.46
N SER A 70 5.46 15.09 -22.71
CA SER A 70 5.67 16.47 -22.28
C SER A 70 5.11 16.78 -20.91
N MET A 71 5.65 17.83 -20.33
CA MET A 71 5.18 18.43 -19.09
C MET A 71 4.84 19.88 -19.38
N LEU A 72 3.57 20.13 -19.72
CA LEU A 72 3.08 21.40 -20.27
C LEU A 72 1.82 21.83 -19.52
N ASN A 73 1.42 23.07 -19.70
CA ASN A 73 0.11 23.50 -19.23
C ASN A 73 -0.98 22.87 -20.11
N ARG A 74 -2.13 22.52 -19.50
CA ARG A 74 -3.28 21.98 -20.24
C ARG A 74 -3.75 22.90 -21.38
N ALA A 75 -3.57 24.21 -21.25
CA ALA A 75 -3.92 25.16 -22.30
C ALA A 75 -3.05 25.03 -23.56
N GLU A 76 -1.86 24.43 -23.47
CA GLU A 76 -0.85 24.40 -24.54
C GLU A 76 -0.92 23.15 -25.42
N ILE A 77 -1.75 22.18 -25.06
CA ILE A 77 -1.87 20.90 -25.76
C ILE A 77 -3.32 20.59 -26.16
N SER A 78 -3.49 20.22 -27.42
CA SER A 78 -4.73 19.73 -28.01
C SER A 78 -4.65 18.21 -28.12
N GLY A 79 -5.56 17.51 -27.44
CA GLY A 79 -5.49 16.05 -27.32
C GLY A 79 -4.38 15.56 -26.39
N GLY A 80 -4.08 14.26 -26.44
CA GLY A 80 -3.08 13.60 -25.58
C GLY A 80 -3.67 12.95 -24.32
N VAL A 81 -2.96 11.95 -23.80
CA VAL A 81 -3.34 11.19 -22.60
C VAL A 81 -2.61 11.76 -21.39
N ASN A 82 -3.37 12.17 -20.38
CA ASN A 82 -2.80 12.65 -19.13
C ASN A 82 -2.26 11.47 -18.31
N ILE A 83 -0.96 11.49 -18.00
CA ILE A 83 -0.29 10.40 -17.28
C ILE A 83 -0.78 10.32 -15.83
N SER A 84 -1.02 11.46 -15.18
CA SER A 84 -1.55 11.52 -13.82
C SER A 84 -2.88 10.79 -13.69
N LEU A 85 -3.76 10.89 -14.69
CA LEU A 85 -5.00 10.12 -14.76
C LEU A 85 -4.72 8.62 -14.83
N GLY A 86 -3.76 8.21 -15.66
CA GLY A 86 -3.34 6.81 -15.78
C GLY A 86 -2.80 6.25 -14.45
N ILE A 87 -1.92 7.01 -13.79
CA ILE A 87 -1.38 6.66 -12.47
C ILE A 87 -2.51 6.57 -11.44
N LEU A 88 -3.49 7.48 -11.46
CA LEU A 88 -4.63 7.44 -10.55
C LEU A 88 -5.49 6.17 -10.73
N ILE A 89 -5.76 5.79 -11.99
CA ILE A 89 -6.52 4.57 -12.31
C ILE A 89 -5.74 3.33 -11.82
N VAL A 90 -4.46 3.25 -12.14
CA VAL A 90 -3.60 2.11 -11.73
C VAL A 90 -3.49 2.05 -10.21
N HIS A 91 -3.35 3.18 -9.52
CA HIS A 91 -3.31 3.24 -8.06
C HIS A 91 -4.61 2.70 -7.45
N GLY A 92 -5.77 3.13 -7.97
CA GLY A 92 -7.07 2.64 -7.52
C GLY A 92 -7.19 1.11 -7.61
N TRP A 93 -6.79 0.52 -8.74
CA TRP A 93 -6.80 -0.93 -8.90
C TRP A 93 -5.78 -1.65 -8.01
N MET A 94 -4.56 -1.13 -7.87
CA MET A 94 -3.59 -1.69 -6.94
C MET A 94 -4.05 -1.61 -5.49
N TYR A 95 -4.78 -0.55 -5.11
CA TYR A 95 -5.36 -0.41 -3.78
C TYR A 95 -6.40 -1.49 -3.49
N VAL A 96 -7.20 -1.90 -4.48
CA VAL A 96 -8.11 -3.04 -4.32
C VAL A 96 -7.34 -4.33 -4.02
N VAL A 97 -6.24 -4.58 -4.74
CA VAL A 97 -5.39 -5.76 -4.49
C VAL A 97 -4.69 -5.69 -3.13
N TYR A 98 -4.27 -4.48 -2.72
CA TYR A 98 -3.74 -4.22 -1.39
C TYR A 98 -4.75 -4.55 -0.29
N LEU A 99 -6.00 -4.09 -0.40
CA LEU A 99 -7.05 -4.42 0.56
C LEU A 99 -7.32 -5.93 0.65
N PHE A 100 -7.21 -6.65 -0.47
CA PHE A 100 -7.29 -8.11 -0.46
C PHE A 100 -6.12 -8.75 0.31
N ALA A 101 -4.90 -8.22 0.13
CA ALA A 101 -3.73 -8.64 0.91
C ALA A 101 -3.93 -8.41 2.42
N ASP A 102 -4.44 -7.22 2.78
CA ASP A 102 -4.74 -6.83 4.15
C ASP A 102 -5.77 -7.76 4.78
N PHE A 103 -6.85 -8.04 4.06
CA PHE A 103 -7.91 -8.93 4.52
C PHE A 103 -7.37 -10.34 4.74
N ARG A 104 -6.55 -10.85 3.82
CA ARG A 104 -5.92 -12.17 3.95
C ARG A 104 -5.00 -12.23 5.18
N LEU A 105 -4.14 -11.24 5.37
CA LEU A 105 -3.23 -11.19 6.52
C LEU A 105 -4.00 -11.07 7.84
N TRP A 106 -5.00 -10.18 7.89
CA TRP A 106 -5.88 -9.99 9.04
C TRP A 106 -6.62 -11.27 9.44
N SER A 107 -7.19 -11.98 8.46
CA SER A 107 -7.89 -13.25 8.67
C SER A 107 -6.97 -14.34 9.24
N LEU A 108 -5.75 -14.45 8.70
CA LEU A 108 -4.75 -15.42 9.17
C LEU A 108 -4.22 -15.11 10.58
N MET A 109 -4.00 -13.82 10.89
CA MET A 109 -3.50 -13.39 12.20
C MET A 109 -4.59 -13.30 13.28
N ARG A 110 -5.87 -13.33 12.88
CA ARG A 110 -7.05 -13.17 13.77
C ARG A 110 -6.96 -11.93 14.65
N TRP A 111 -6.48 -10.84 14.06
CA TRP A 111 -6.37 -9.55 14.73
C TRP A 111 -7.75 -8.88 14.91
N PRO A 112 -7.90 -7.95 15.87
CA PRO A 112 -9.14 -7.17 15.98
C PRO A 112 -9.36 -6.33 14.72
N PHE A 113 -10.61 -6.02 14.39
CA PHE A 113 -10.99 -5.29 13.17
C PHE A 113 -10.32 -3.89 13.08
N SER A 114 -10.04 -3.25 14.21
CA SER A 114 -9.28 -1.99 14.25
C SER A 114 -7.92 -2.11 13.56
N ARG A 115 -7.28 -3.29 13.63
CA ARG A 115 -5.98 -3.53 12.99
C ARG A 115 -6.11 -3.53 11.47
N PHE A 116 -7.18 -4.12 10.95
CA PHE A 116 -7.48 -4.07 9.52
C PHE A 116 -7.61 -2.62 9.05
N ILE A 117 -8.32 -1.76 9.80
CA ILE A 117 -8.46 -0.33 9.46
C ILE A 117 -7.10 0.37 9.46
N THR A 118 -6.26 0.18 10.49
CA THR A 118 -4.94 0.82 10.55
C THR A 118 -4.03 0.41 9.41
N ILE A 119 -4.14 -0.86 8.98
CA ILE A 119 -3.36 -1.39 7.86
C ILE A 119 -3.90 -0.83 6.54
N ALA A 120 -5.21 -0.85 6.34
CA ALA A 120 -5.87 -0.29 5.16
C ALA A 120 -5.58 1.21 4.97
N LEU A 121 -5.60 2.00 6.06
CA LEU A 121 -5.24 3.43 6.04
C LEU A 121 -3.80 3.67 5.61
N GLY A 122 -2.92 2.69 5.80
CA GLY A 122 -1.55 2.69 5.26
C GLY A 122 -1.54 2.93 3.75
N GLY A 123 -2.49 2.37 3.01
CA GLY A 123 -2.57 2.51 1.55
C GLY A 123 -3.18 3.82 1.05
N VAL A 124 -3.64 4.72 1.93
CA VAL A 124 -4.34 5.98 1.58
C VAL A 124 -3.58 7.21 2.04
N ILE A 125 -2.96 7.16 3.22
CA ILE A 125 -2.24 8.29 3.78
C ILE A 125 -0.81 8.29 3.21
N PRO A 126 -0.38 9.35 2.51
CA PRO A 126 0.97 9.44 1.98
C PRO A 126 1.99 9.24 3.10
N LEU A 127 3.07 8.51 2.80
CA LEU A 127 4.15 8.14 3.75
C LEU A 127 3.75 7.12 4.83
N LEU A 128 2.46 6.99 5.19
CA LEU A 128 2.01 6.03 6.20
C LEU A 128 2.21 4.58 5.75
N SER A 129 2.10 4.30 4.45
CA SER A 129 2.28 2.94 3.89
C SER A 129 3.62 2.33 4.31
N PHE A 130 4.69 3.13 4.30
CA PHE A 130 6.04 2.69 4.66
C PHE A 130 6.17 2.43 6.16
N PHE A 131 5.54 3.25 7.00
CA PHE A 131 5.59 3.08 8.45
C PHE A 131 4.76 1.87 8.90
N THR A 132 3.55 1.74 8.35
CA THR A 132 2.64 0.63 8.62
C THR A 132 3.24 -0.69 8.18
N GLU A 133 3.88 -0.77 7.00
CA GLU A 133 4.58 -1.98 6.57
C GLU A 133 5.65 -2.42 7.56
N ARG A 134 6.53 -1.50 7.96
CA ARG A 134 7.64 -1.83 8.87
C ARG A 134 7.15 -2.33 10.21
N THR A 135 6.08 -1.71 10.72
CA THR A 135 5.46 -2.06 11.99
C THR A 135 4.79 -3.43 11.92
N VAL A 136 3.96 -3.66 10.88
CA VAL A 136 3.25 -4.93 10.67
C VAL A 136 4.22 -6.08 10.48
N HIS A 137 5.29 -5.88 9.70
CA HIS A 137 6.30 -6.92 9.48
C HIS A 137 7.03 -7.29 10.78
N ALA A 138 7.45 -6.28 11.56
CA ALA A 138 8.12 -6.51 12.84
C ALA A 138 7.22 -7.25 13.84
N GLU A 139 5.93 -6.94 13.86
CA GLU A 139 4.95 -7.63 14.70
C GLU A 139 4.70 -9.07 14.26
N VAL A 140 4.58 -9.33 12.95
CA VAL A 140 4.43 -10.69 12.43
C VAL A 140 5.64 -11.55 12.83
N ASP A 141 6.86 -11.02 12.67
CA ASP A 141 8.08 -11.74 13.06
C ASP A 141 8.14 -11.97 14.58
N ALA A 142 7.78 -10.97 15.39
CA ALA A 142 7.74 -11.08 16.84
C ALA A 142 6.69 -12.10 17.32
N GLU A 143 5.49 -12.10 16.74
CA GLU A 143 4.42 -13.05 17.08
C GLU A 143 4.79 -14.48 16.67
N LEU A 144 5.42 -14.67 15.52
CA LEU A 144 5.93 -15.97 15.09
C LEU A 144 7.05 -16.49 16.02
N ALA A 145 7.95 -15.60 16.47
CA ALA A 145 9.02 -15.94 17.40
C ALA A 145 8.51 -16.24 18.82
N ALA A 146 7.48 -15.53 19.30
CA ALA A 146 6.89 -15.72 20.62
C ALA A 146 6.01 -16.97 20.73
N HIS A 147 5.49 -17.49 19.61
CA HIS A 147 4.60 -18.66 19.57
C HIS A 147 5.13 -19.85 18.75
N PRO A 148 6.34 -20.38 19.06
CA PRO A 148 6.96 -21.46 18.29
C PRO A 148 6.21 -22.80 18.41
N LYS A 149 5.39 -23.00 19.45
CA LYS A 149 4.59 -24.22 19.64
C LYS A 149 3.29 -24.23 18.81
N ALA A 150 2.79 -23.07 18.38
CA ALA A 150 1.69 -23.00 17.40
C ALA A 150 2.19 -23.31 15.98
N ALA A 151 3.48 -23.04 15.72
CA ALA A 151 4.15 -23.33 14.46
C ALA A 151 4.48 -24.82 14.24
N LYS A 152 4.43 -25.66 15.29
CA LYS A 152 4.91 -27.05 15.26
C LYS A 152 3.81 -28.11 15.14
N ARG A 153 2.53 -27.73 14.98
CA ARG A 153 1.41 -28.69 15.01
C ARG A 153 0.94 -29.17 13.63
N TYR A 154 1.68 -28.87 12.57
CA TYR A 154 1.59 -29.52 11.26
C TYR A 154 2.95 -29.50 10.59
#